data_AF-A0A4R0GJZ8-F1
#
_entry.id   AF-A0A4R0GJZ8-F1
#
_cell.length_a   1.000
_cell.length_b   1.000
_cell.length_c   1.000
_cell.angle_alpha   90.00
_cell.angle_beta   90.00
_cell.angle_gamma   90.00
#
_symmetry.space_group_name_H-M   'P 1'
#
loop_
_entity.id
_entity.type
_entity.pdbx_description
1 polymer ?
#
loop_
_entity_poly.entity_id
_entity_poly.type
_entity_poly.pdbx_seq_one_letter_code
_entity_poly.pdbx_strand_id
1 'polypeptide(L)'
;MHVVTSYENMEMLSREVLKICEKLSIRLSLNSDFNKMITICSMATEINKNKDSEVMLKLCHAKRVLSAVYDCKDEADLREPLQRIAGSVLDPSSPEPSRGKDALFELEFFQYLKAHGYKVRLGEPDIILDAPFGEWYIACKTINSSANFEKQLSSGCAQVTARGNGCVAFNLEPGKEIQNLLVLNDPNEAVEIVSEALRQEIEEFRRHILKKIRDGRLDGIIYVKSRFTQFINTNTDLDVYTTVMYSSDIANQEVDAVRRFNYLSHFQDNVINRGW
;
A
#
# COMPACT_ATOMS: atom_id res chain seq x y z
N MET A 1 15.61 6.49 4.05
CA MET A 1 16.30 7.49 3.21
C MET A 1 15.24 8.46 2.72
N HIS A 2 15.30 9.73 3.13
CA HIS A 2 14.25 10.72 2.86
C HIS A 2 14.51 11.39 1.50
N VAL A 3 13.56 11.28 0.57
CA VAL A 3 13.62 11.97 -0.73
C VAL A 3 12.49 12.98 -0.78
N VAL A 4 12.81 14.25 -0.49
CA VAL A 4 11.90 15.36 -0.76
C VAL A 4 11.72 15.45 -2.28
N THR A 5 10.49 15.35 -2.76
CA THR A 5 10.17 15.36 -4.20
C THR A 5 9.69 16.76 -4.58
N SER A 6 10.32 17.43 -5.54
CA SER A 6 9.82 18.74 -6.01
C SER A 6 8.63 18.59 -6.97
N TYR A 7 7.90 19.67 -7.23
CA TYR A 7 6.82 19.69 -8.23
C TYR A 7 7.34 19.36 -9.64
N GLU A 8 8.54 19.81 -9.99
CA GLU A 8 9.21 19.46 -11.25
C GLU A 8 9.52 17.96 -11.33
N ASN A 9 9.87 17.34 -10.20
CA ASN A 9 10.06 15.89 -10.13
C ASN A 9 8.75 15.12 -10.37
N MET A 10 7.59 15.66 -9.96
CA MET A 10 6.29 15.03 -10.26
C MET A 10 5.96 15.10 -11.76
N GLU A 11 6.26 16.23 -12.40
CA GLU A 11 6.09 16.35 -13.85
C GLU A 11 7.02 15.38 -14.58
N MET A 12 8.27 15.23 -14.12
CA MET A 12 9.19 14.22 -14.64
C MET A 12 8.66 12.80 -14.43
N LEU A 13 8.14 12.51 -13.24
CA LEU A 13 7.55 11.21 -12.91
C LEU A 13 6.41 10.84 -13.87
N SER A 14 5.53 11.79 -14.21
CA SER A 14 4.47 11.56 -15.20
C SER A 14 5.00 11.11 -16.57
N ARG A 15 6.10 11.74 -17.04
CA ARG A 15 6.74 11.40 -18.31
C ARG A 15 7.40 10.03 -18.27
N GLU A 16 8.04 9.68 -17.15
CA GLU A 16 8.66 8.36 -16.98
C GLU A 16 7.61 7.25 -16.90
N VAL A 17 6.50 7.46 -16.20
CA VAL A 17 5.39 6.49 -16.13
C VAL A 17 4.76 6.27 -17.51
N LEU A 18 4.63 7.31 -18.34
CA LEU A 18 4.18 7.16 -19.73
C LEU A 18 5.14 6.28 -20.54
N LYS A 19 6.46 6.47 -20.42
CA LYS A 19 7.47 5.60 -21.08
C LYS A 19 7.37 4.15 -20.60
N ILE A 20 7.11 3.92 -19.32
CA ILE A 20 6.89 2.57 -18.77
C ILE A 20 5.65 1.94 -19.40
N CYS A 21 4.55 2.68 -19.48
CA CYS A 21 3.32 2.20 -20.12
C CYS A 21 3.56 1.84 -21.60
N GLU A 22 4.28 2.67 -22.34
CA GLU A 22 4.65 2.40 -23.74
C GLU A 22 5.52 1.14 -23.86
N LYS A 23 6.61 1.06 -23.08
CA LYS A 23 7.52 -0.10 -23.04
C LYS A 23 6.78 -1.41 -22.77
N LEU A 24 5.79 -1.38 -21.87
CA LEU A 24 4.99 -2.55 -21.50
C LEU A 24 3.72 -2.73 -22.35
N SER A 25 3.52 -1.89 -23.37
CA SER A 25 2.34 -1.90 -24.26
C SER A 25 1.00 -1.82 -23.51
N ILE A 26 0.95 -0.97 -22.48
CA ILE A 26 -0.25 -0.70 -21.68
C ILE A 26 -1.09 0.35 -22.39
N ARG A 27 -2.36 0.03 -22.64
CA ARG A 27 -3.30 0.98 -23.24
C ARG A 27 -3.90 1.86 -22.17
N LEU A 28 -3.79 3.17 -22.35
CA LEU A 28 -4.40 4.17 -21.47
C LEU A 28 -5.66 4.73 -22.11
N SER A 29 -6.80 4.58 -21.43
CA SER A 29 -8.03 5.29 -21.80
C SER A 29 -7.95 6.73 -21.31
N LEU A 30 -8.33 7.69 -22.16
CA LEU A 30 -8.32 9.13 -21.82
C LEU A 30 -9.12 9.43 -20.55
N ASN A 31 -10.20 8.67 -20.31
CA ASN A 31 -11.11 8.86 -19.19
C ASN A 31 -10.78 7.97 -17.98
N SER A 32 -9.74 7.13 -18.05
CA SER A 32 -9.30 6.31 -16.92
C SER A 32 -8.76 7.18 -15.79
N ASP A 33 -8.95 6.72 -14.55
CA ASP A 33 -8.41 7.43 -13.38
C ASP A 33 -6.89 7.52 -13.44
N PHE A 34 -6.22 6.47 -13.91
CA PHE A 34 -4.77 6.47 -14.07
C PHE A 34 -4.28 7.54 -15.06
N ASN A 35 -4.95 7.71 -16.21
CA ASN A 35 -4.61 8.77 -17.16
C ASN A 35 -4.87 10.18 -16.58
N LYS A 36 -5.94 10.36 -15.80
CA LYS A 36 -6.20 11.62 -15.08
C LYS A 36 -5.09 11.92 -14.08
N MET A 37 -4.62 10.92 -13.33
CA MET A 37 -3.50 11.07 -12.38
C MET A 37 -2.20 11.46 -13.09
N ILE A 38 -1.89 10.83 -14.23
CA ILE A 38 -0.74 11.23 -15.07
C ILE A 38 -0.85 12.71 -15.47
N THR A 39 -2.04 13.13 -15.93
CA THR A 39 -2.31 14.51 -16.33
C THR A 39 -2.16 15.50 -15.16
N ILE A 40 -2.65 15.14 -13.98
CA ILE A 40 -2.53 15.96 -12.77
C ILE A 40 -1.05 16.15 -12.41
N CYS A 41 -0.26 15.07 -12.39
CA CYS A 41 1.17 15.17 -12.11
C CYS A 41 1.94 15.93 -13.20
N SER A 42 1.51 15.91 -14.46
CA SER A 42 2.16 16.70 -15.51
C SER A 42 1.89 18.21 -15.41
N MET A 43 0.97 18.63 -14.53
CA MET A 43 0.62 20.03 -14.25
C MET A 43 1.04 20.47 -12.83
N ALA A 44 1.89 19.69 -12.15
CA ALA A 44 2.18 19.88 -10.73
C ALA A 44 2.68 21.31 -10.38
N THR A 45 3.54 21.91 -11.22
CA THR A 45 4.05 23.27 -10.98
C THR A 45 2.97 24.34 -11.11
N GLU A 46 2.00 24.14 -12.01
CA GLU A 46 0.87 25.05 -12.18
C GLU A 46 -0.11 24.94 -11.01
N ILE A 47 -0.41 23.72 -10.58
CA ILE A 47 -1.26 23.45 -9.41
C ILE A 47 -0.68 24.12 -8.16
N ASN A 48 0.63 23.97 -7.93
CA ASN A 48 1.31 24.59 -6.79
C ASN A 48 1.16 26.13 -6.74
N LYS A 49 1.11 26.80 -7.90
CA LYS A 49 0.95 28.27 -7.93
C LYS A 49 -0.42 28.71 -7.41
N ASN A 50 -1.45 27.88 -7.61
CA ASN A 50 -2.83 28.21 -7.25
C ASN A 50 -3.20 27.77 -5.82
N LYS A 51 -2.46 26.83 -5.22
CA LYS A 51 -2.61 26.34 -3.84
C LYS A 51 -4.04 25.93 -3.44
N ASP A 52 -4.82 25.41 -4.39
CA ASP A 52 -6.14 24.85 -4.08
C ASP A 52 -5.99 23.52 -3.33
N SER A 53 -6.51 23.45 -2.09
CA SER A 53 -6.32 22.28 -1.22
C SER A 53 -6.93 20.99 -1.77
N GLU A 54 -8.05 21.04 -2.48
CA GLU A 54 -8.69 19.84 -3.05
C GLU A 54 -7.85 19.31 -4.21
N VAL A 55 -7.36 20.19 -5.07
CA VAL A 55 -6.49 19.82 -6.20
C VAL A 55 -5.14 19.31 -5.70
N MET A 56 -4.62 19.88 -4.61
CA MET A 56 -3.37 19.45 -3.97
C MET A 56 -3.47 18.02 -3.40
N LEU A 57 -4.61 17.66 -2.78
CA LEU A 57 -4.85 16.28 -2.35
C LEU A 57 -4.90 15.30 -3.53
N LYS A 58 -5.56 15.68 -4.63
CA LYS A 58 -5.58 14.87 -5.86
C LYS A 58 -4.18 14.71 -6.46
N LEU A 59 -3.34 15.75 -6.42
CA LEU A 59 -1.95 15.71 -6.85
C LEU A 59 -1.12 14.76 -5.96
N CYS A 60 -1.31 14.82 -4.65
CA CYS A 60 -0.64 13.91 -3.71
C CYS A 60 -1.00 12.44 -3.98
N HIS A 61 -2.29 12.16 -4.14
CA HIS A 61 -2.74 10.83 -4.52
C HIS A 61 -2.18 10.38 -5.87
N ALA A 62 -2.23 11.24 -6.89
CA ALA A 62 -1.69 10.94 -8.22
C ALA A 62 -0.20 10.57 -8.15
N LYS A 63 0.63 11.36 -7.47
CA LYS A 63 2.05 11.04 -7.32
C LYS A 63 2.27 9.73 -6.60
N ARG A 64 1.50 9.44 -5.55
CA ARG A 64 1.63 8.17 -4.83
C ARG A 64 1.43 6.98 -5.78
N VAL A 65 0.36 7.01 -6.58
CA VAL A 65 0.11 5.99 -7.62
C VAL A 65 1.26 5.91 -8.63
N LEU A 66 1.69 7.05 -9.16
CA LEU A 66 2.75 7.09 -10.17
C LEU A 66 4.10 6.61 -9.60
N SER A 67 4.39 6.90 -8.34
CA SER A 67 5.63 6.47 -7.66
C SER A 67 5.64 4.96 -7.50
N ALA A 68 4.52 4.35 -7.06
CA ALA A 68 4.39 2.90 -6.94
C ALA A 68 4.69 2.18 -8.27
N VAL A 69 4.22 2.73 -9.39
CA VAL A 69 4.53 2.20 -10.73
C VAL A 69 5.99 2.41 -11.11
N TYR A 70 6.51 3.63 -10.93
CA TYR A 70 7.87 3.98 -11.31
C TYR A 70 8.92 3.19 -10.52
N ASP A 71 8.71 2.99 -9.23
CA ASP A 71 9.69 2.31 -8.39
C ASP A 71 9.72 0.79 -8.63
N CYS A 72 8.72 0.25 -9.34
CA CYS A 72 8.64 -1.14 -9.81
C CYS A 72 9.04 -1.31 -11.28
N LYS A 73 9.52 -0.27 -11.97
CA LYS A 73 9.74 -0.24 -13.44
C LYS A 73 10.65 -1.34 -14.01
N ASP A 74 11.51 -1.90 -13.16
CA ASP A 74 12.50 -2.92 -13.53
C ASP A 74 12.03 -4.35 -13.18
N GLU A 75 10.85 -4.49 -12.57
CA GLU A 75 10.28 -5.79 -12.22
C GLU A 75 9.68 -6.49 -13.45
N ALA A 76 10.08 -7.75 -13.67
CA ALA A 76 9.65 -8.53 -14.83
C ALA A 76 8.12 -8.69 -14.91
N ASP A 77 7.47 -8.83 -13.74
CA ASP A 77 6.04 -9.09 -13.62
C ASP A 77 5.19 -7.81 -13.43
N LEU A 78 5.76 -6.61 -13.57
CA LEU A 78 5.02 -5.33 -13.43
C LEU A 78 3.83 -5.19 -14.40
N ARG A 79 3.90 -5.85 -15.56
CA ARG A 79 2.92 -5.68 -16.63
C ARG A 79 1.48 -5.97 -16.17
N GLU A 80 1.24 -7.05 -15.41
CA GLU A 80 -0.12 -7.42 -14.99
C GLU A 80 -0.70 -6.42 -13.97
N PRO A 81 0.00 -6.05 -12.87
CA PRO A 81 -0.50 -5.02 -11.95
C PRO A 81 -0.75 -3.69 -12.65
N LEU A 82 0.14 -3.28 -13.55
CA LEU A 82 -0.02 -2.02 -14.29
C LEU A 82 -1.24 -2.05 -15.24
N GLN A 83 -1.56 -3.20 -15.85
CA GLN A 83 -2.80 -3.35 -16.61
C GLN A 83 -4.05 -3.17 -15.74
N ARG A 84 -4.03 -3.73 -14.52
CA ARG A 84 -5.14 -3.55 -13.56
C ARG A 84 -5.29 -2.11 -13.12
N ILE A 85 -4.19 -1.43 -12.83
CA ILE A 85 -4.16 0.00 -12.48
C ILE A 85 -4.72 0.85 -13.63
N ALA A 86 -4.25 0.62 -14.86
CA ALA A 86 -4.68 1.39 -16.03
C ALA A 86 -6.17 1.20 -16.39
N GLY A 87 -6.73 0.03 -16.09
CA GLY A 87 -8.08 -0.36 -16.47
C GLY A 87 -9.17 -0.18 -15.42
N SER A 88 -8.85 0.24 -14.19
CA SER A 88 -9.77 0.20 -13.05
C SER A 88 -9.89 1.54 -12.31
N VAL A 89 -10.88 1.64 -11.43
CA VAL A 89 -11.06 2.79 -10.53
C VAL A 89 -9.90 2.86 -9.52
N LEU A 90 -9.34 4.05 -9.33
CA LEU A 90 -8.23 4.28 -8.39
C LEU A 90 -8.58 5.27 -7.27
N ASP A 91 -9.81 5.75 -7.24
CA ASP A 91 -10.32 6.58 -6.15
C ASP A 91 -10.35 5.76 -4.84
N PRO A 92 -9.53 6.11 -3.83
CA PRO A 92 -9.44 5.36 -2.57
C PRO A 92 -10.70 5.53 -1.72
N SER A 93 -11.53 6.52 -2.02
CA SER A 93 -12.79 6.76 -1.32
C SER A 93 -13.97 5.98 -1.88
N SER A 94 -13.81 5.41 -3.08
CA SER A 94 -14.83 4.56 -3.67
C SER A 94 -14.99 3.30 -2.81
N PRO A 95 -16.21 3.00 -2.32
CA PRO A 95 -16.47 1.80 -1.53
C PRO A 95 -16.42 0.52 -2.38
N GLU A 96 -16.44 0.65 -3.70
CA GLU A 96 -16.47 -0.49 -4.62
C GLU A 96 -15.12 -1.20 -4.66
N PRO A 97 -15.12 -2.55 -4.66
CA PRO A 97 -13.90 -3.31 -4.93
C PRO A 97 -13.29 -2.91 -6.27
N SER A 98 -11.98 -2.72 -6.31
CA SER A 98 -11.27 -2.36 -7.54
C SER A 98 -9.98 -3.13 -7.65
N ARG A 99 -9.82 -3.83 -8.79
CA ARG A 99 -8.57 -4.51 -9.15
C ARG A 99 -7.39 -3.56 -9.25
N GLY A 100 -7.63 -2.27 -9.57
CA GLY A 100 -6.61 -1.24 -9.60
C GLY A 100 -6.15 -0.83 -8.20
N LYS A 101 -7.07 -0.72 -7.24
CA LYS A 101 -6.72 -0.47 -5.82
C LYS A 101 -5.92 -1.64 -5.24
N ASP A 102 -6.32 -2.86 -5.55
CA ASP A 102 -5.60 -4.07 -5.14
C ASP A 102 -4.18 -4.09 -5.72
N ALA A 103 -4.04 -3.88 -7.04
CA ALA A 103 -2.74 -3.82 -7.70
C ALA A 103 -1.85 -2.68 -7.19
N LEU A 104 -2.43 -1.51 -6.90
CA LEU A 104 -1.68 -0.42 -6.30
C LEU A 104 -1.11 -0.82 -4.94
N PHE A 105 -1.93 -1.43 -4.08
CA PHE A 105 -1.47 -1.90 -2.77
C PHE A 105 -0.38 -2.97 -2.89
N GLU A 106 -0.49 -3.88 -3.84
CA GLU A 106 0.56 -4.88 -4.11
C GLU A 106 1.90 -4.21 -4.44
N LEU A 107 1.91 -3.22 -5.35
CA LEU A 107 3.13 -2.49 -5.69
C LEU A 107 3.67 -1.70 -4.49
N GLU A 108 2.82 -1.04 -3.73
CA GLU A 108 3.24 -0.28 -2.54
C GLU A 108 3.83 -1.17 -1.46
N PHE A 109 3.21 -2.31 -1.18
CA PHE A 109 3.70 -3.24 -0.18
C PHE A 109 4.97 -3.97 -0.64
N PHE A 110 5.09 -4.26 -1.94
CA PHE A 110 6.32 -4.76 -2.53
C PHE A 110 7.48 -3.78 -2.33
N GLN A 111 7.26 -2.50 -2.59
CA GLN A 111 8.27 -1.45 -2.39
C GLN A 111 8.61 -1.25 -0.92
N TYR A 112 7.62 -1.33 -0.03
CA TYR A 112 7.84 -1.35 1.41
C TYR A 112 8.82 -2.46 1.78
N LEU A 113 8.59 -3.70 1.34
CA LEU A 113 9.48 -4.82 1.66
C LEU A 113 10.89 -4.62 1.09
N LYS A 114 11.04 -4.17 -0.16
CA LYS A 114 12.36 -3.87 -0.74
C LYS A 114 13.11 -2.79 0.02
N ALA A 115 12.42 -1.74 0.45
CA ALA A 115 13.01 -0.64 1.22
C ALA A 115 13.55 -1.10 2.58
N HIS A 116 13.00 -2.19 3.15
CA HIS A 116 13.48 -2.81 4.39
C HIS A 116 14.53 -3.91 4.13
N GLY A 117 15.08 -3.98 2.91
CA GLY A 117 16.17 -4.89 2.57
C GLY A 117 15.73 -6.33 2.31
N TYR A 118 14.43 -6.60 2.20
CA TYR A 118 13.95 -7.93 1.85
C TYR A 118 14.17 -8.23 0.37
N LYS A 119 14.62 -9.46 0.10
CA LYS A 119 14.69 -10.00 -1.25
C LYS A 119 13.30 -10.51 -1.64
N VAL A 120 12.57 -9.69 -2.37
CA VAL A 120 11.20 -9.98 -2.81
C VAL A 120 11.08 -9.87 -4.33
N ARG A 121 10.10 -10.56 -4.88
CA ARG A 121 9.66 -10.43 -6.28
C ARG A 121 8.14 -10.42 -6.34
N LEU A 122 7.59 -9.73 -7.34
CA LEU A 122 6.17 -9.88 -7.68
C LEU A 122 5.92 -11.32 -8.15
N GLY A 123 4.73 -11.84 -7.86
CA GLY A 123 4.33 -13.17 -8.28
C GLY A 123 3.28 -13.79 -7.38
N GLU A 124 2.66 -14.86 -7.84
CA GLU A 124 1.50 -15.44 -7.16
C GLU A 124 1.84 -16.00 -5.74
N PRO A 125 1.10 -15.64 -4.68
CA PRO A 125 -0.24 -15.06 -4.77
C PRO A 125 -0.27 -13.56 -5.09
N ASP A 126 0.70 -12.77 -4.61
CA ASP A 126 0.88 -11.37 -5.01
C ASP A 126 2.36 -10.95 -4.89
N ILE A 127 3.01 -11.32 -3.76
CA ILE A 127 4.45 -11.13 -3.51
C ILE A 127 5.06 -12.43 -3.00
N ILE A 128 6.29 -12.71 -3.44
CA ILE A 128 7.10 -13.84 -2.97
C ILE A 128 8.39 -13.30 -2.34
N LEU A 129 8.62 -13.69 -1.10
CA LEU A 129 9.81 -13.36 -0.33
C LEU A 129 10.78 -14.54 -0.33
N ASP A 130 12.04 -14.28 -0.67
CA ASP A 130 13.13 -15.24 -0.60
C ASP A 130 13.77 -15.17 0.80
N ALA A 131 13.40 -16.11 1.68
CA ALA A 131 13.89 -16.19 3.05
C ALA A 131 14.94 -17.31 3.21
N PRO A 132 15.75 -17.27 4.29
CA PRO A 132 16.65 -18.38 4.63
C PRO A 132 15.96 -19.75 4.81
N PHE A 133 14.65 -19.76 5.03
CA PHE A 133 13.82 -20.96 5.19
C PHE A 133 13.04 -21.34 3.90
N GLY A 134 13.39 -20.73 2.77
CA GLY A 134 12.75 -20.94 1.47
C GLY A 134 11.79 -19.82 1.07
N GLU A 135 11.02 -20.06 0.01
CA GLU A 135 10.02 -19.10 -0.47
C GLU A 135 8.88 -18.93 0.54
N TRP A 136 8.50 -17.68 0.77
CA TRP A 136 7.45 -17.29 1.69
C TRP A 136 6.45 -16.37 0.98
N TYR A 137 5.17 -16.72 1.08
CA TYR A 137 4.13 -16.18 0.20
C TYR A 137 3.30 -15.11 0.89
N ILE A 138 3.09 -13.98 0.23
CA ILE A 138 2.31 -12.87 0.78
C ILE A 138 1.14 -12.60 -0.15
N ALA A 139 -0.07 -12.82 0.35
CA ALA A 139 -1.29 -12.39 -0.34
C ALA A 139 -1.68 -10.98 0.13
N CYS A 140 -1.86 -10.06 -0.81
CA CYS A 140 -2.29 -8.70 -0.58
C CYS A 140 -3.81 -8.60 -0.74
N LYS A 141 -4.47 -7.93 0.22
CA LYS A 141 -5.93 -7.79 0.23
C LYS A 141 -6.34 -6.40 0.67
N THR A 142 -7.17 -5.75 -0.14
CA THR A 142 -7.76 -4.47 0.24
C THR A 142 -9.10 -4.68 0.95
N ILE A 143 -9.24 -4.11 2.15
CA ILE A 143 -10.49 -4.13 2.90
C ILE A 143 -11.25 -2.84 2.62
N ASN A 144 -12.34 -2.95 1.86
CA ASN A 144 -13.20 -1.81 1.52
C ASN A 144 -14.37 -1.65 2.51
N SER A 145 -14.64 -2.68 3.33
CA SER A 145 -15.64 -2.66 4.39
C SER A 145 -15.44 -3.84 5.36
N SER A 146 -15.84 -3.66 6.62
CA SER A 146 -15.82 -4.72 7.64
C SER A 146 -16.64 -5.94 7.22
N ALA A 147 -17.73 -5.74 6.46
CA ALA A 147 -18.57 -6.83 5.96
C ALA A 147 -17.86 -7.77 4.98
N ASN A 148 -16.81 -7.32 4.29
CA ASN A 148 -16.05 -8.15 3.35
C ASN A 148 -14.79 -8.76 3.97
N PHE A 149 -14.45 -8.42 5.22
CA PHE A 149 -13.18 -8.81 5.84
C PHE A 149 -13.00 -10.34 5.87
N GLU A 150 -13.97 -11.08 6.39
CA GLU A 150 -13.86 -12.55 6.52
C GLU A 150 -13.71 -13.26 5.17
N LYS A 151 -14.37 -12.74 4.13
CA LYS A 151 -14.25 -13.25 2.76
C LYS A 151 -12.84 -12.99 2.21
N GLN A 152 -12.30 -11.78 2.38
CA GLN A 152 -10.95 -11.44 1.95
C GLN A 152 -9.89 -12.25 2.71
N LEU A 153 -10.05 -12.40 4.02
CA LEU A 153 -9.18 -13.24 4.85
C LEU A 153 -9.21 -14.69 4.39
N SER A 154 -10.39 -15.26 4.13
CA SER A 154 -10.51 -16.63 3.65
C SER A 154 -9.91 -16.82 2.25
N SER A 155 -10.05 -15.82 1.37
CA SER A 155 -9.43 -15.83 0.03
C SER A 155 -7.91 -15.75 0.08
N GLY A 156 -7.34 -14.80 0.82
CA GLY A 156 -5.89 -14.69 1.00
C GLY A 156 -5.29 -15.93 1.65
N CYS A 157 -5.99 -16.49 2.63
CA CYS A 157 -5.61 -17.74 3.27
C CYS A 157 -5.58 -18.92 2.27
N ALA A 158 -6.59 -19.06 1.41
CA ALA A 158 -6.60 -20.09 0.37
C ALA A 158 -5.43 -19.92 -0.61
N GLN A 159 -5.16 -18.68 -1.05
CA GLN A 159 -4.06 -18.35 -1.94
C GLN A 159 -2.69 -18.71 -1.35
N VAL A 160 -2.43 -18.34 -0.09
CA VAL A 160 -1.18 -18.69 0.61
C VAL A 160 -1.03 -20.20 0.76
N THR A 161 -2.04 -20.87 1.32
CA THR A 161 -1.97 -22.33 1.58
C THR A 161 -1.80 -23.17 0.31
N ALA A 162 -2.26 -22.68 -0.85
CA ALA A 162 -2.06 -23.36 -2.13
C ALA A 162 -0.60 -23.33 -2.61
N ARG A 163 0.25 -22.48 -2.04
CA ARG A 163 1.66 -22.30 -2.43
C ARG A 163 2.65 -22.71 -1.34
N GLY A 164 2.28 -22.56 -0.08
CA GLY A 164 3.10 -22.96 1.05
C GLY A 164 2.82 -22.13 2.30
N ASN A 165 3.89 -21.72 2.97
CA ASN A 165 3.82 -20.91 4.19
C ASN A 165 3.87 -19.41 3.85
N GLY A 166 3.19 -18.59 4.64
CA GLY A 166 3.02 -17.20 4.28
C GLY A 166 2.10 -16.40 5.20
N CYS A 167 1.86 -15.15 4.83
CA CYS A 167 0.92 -14.26 5.51
C CYS A 167 -0.06 -13.60 4.54
N VAL A 168 -1.06 -12.93 5.12
CA VAL A 168 -1.90 -11.98 4.39
C VAL A 168 -1.51 -10.57 4.83
N ALA A 169 -1.30 -9.67 3.87
CA ALA A 169 -1.17 -8.24 4.10
C ALA A 169 -2.50 -7.55 3.76
N PHE A 170 -3.05 -6.79 4.70
CA PHE A 170 -4.30 -6.04 4.53
C PHE A 170 -4.05 -4.56 4.35
N ASN A 171 -4.63 -3.98 3.31
CA ASN A 171 -4.78 -2.53 3.21
C ASN A 171 -6.11 -2.10 3.84
N LEU A 172 -6.03 -1.34 4.93
CA LEU A 172 -7.16 -0.77 5.67
C LEU A 172 -7.32 0.74 5.39
N GLU A 173 -6.72 1.23 4.31
CA GLU A 173 -6.84 2.62 3.90
C GLU A 173 -8.18 3.00 3.25
N PRO A 174 -8.75 2.21 2.31
CA PRO A 174 -9.89 2.69 1.55
C PRO A 174 -11.11 2.96 2.41
N GLY A 175 -11.75 4.08 2.14
CA GLY A 175 -12.89 4.56 2.91
C GLY A 175 -12.99 6.07 2.90
N LYS A 176 -13.98 6.61 3.62
CA LYS A 176 -14.21 8.06 3.66
C LYS A 176 -13.05 8.83 4.27
N GLU A 177 -12.32 8.20 5.18
CA GLU A 177 -11.36 8.93 5.97
C GLU A 177 -10.19 9.44 5.12
N ILE A 178 -9.74 8.67 4.11
CA ILE A 178 -8.63 9.02 3.24
C ILE A 178 -8.88 10.30 2.42
N GLN A 179 -10.13 10.76 2.31
CA GLN A 179 -10.46 12.03 1.64
C GLN A 179 -10.09 13.25 2.49
N ASN A 180 -9.94 13.08 3.80
CA ASN A 180 -9.69 14.17 4.72
C ASN A 180 -8.20 14.31 4.98
N LEU A 181 -7.69 15.52 4.75
CA LEU A 181 -6.35 15.89 5.16
C LEU A 181 -6.25 15.92 6.68
N LEU A 182 -5.31 15.17 7.25
CA LEU A 182 -4.99 15.21 8.67
C LEU A 182 -3.91 16.27 8.93
N VAL A 183 -4.32 17.43 9.43
CA VAL A 183 -3.41 18.53 9.77
C VAL A 183 -2.89 18.33 11.19
N LEU A 184 -1.57 18.29 11.37
CA LEU A 184 -0.88 17.94 12.62
C LEU A 184 0.25 18.92 12.91
N ASN A 185 0.65 19.05 14.17
CA ASN A 185 1.80 19.90 14.52
C ASN A 185 3.14 19.19 14.34
N ASP A 186 3.15 17.87 14.59
CA ASP A 186 4.35 17.04 14.64
C ASP A 186 4.09 15.62 14.11
N PRO A 187 5.05 15.00 13.41
CA PRO A 187 4.98 13.61 12.98
C PRO A 187 4.63 12.57 14.06
N ASN A 188 4.96 12.79 15.34
CA ASN A 188 4.59 11.84 16.39
C ASN A 188 3.07 11.83 16.66
N GLU A 189 2.36 12.94 16.42
CA GLU A 189 0.89 12.96 16.51
C GLU A 189 0.27 12.02 15.46
N ALA A 190 0.88 11.91 14.28
CA ALA A 190 0.42 10.98 13.24
C ALA A 190 0.59 9.53 13.69
N VAL A 191 1.68 9.24 14.41
CA VAL A 191 1.89 7.92 15.02
C VAL A 191 0.76 7.59 15.96
N GLU A 192 0.44 8.48 16.90
CA GLU A 192 -0.61 8.23 17.88
C GLU A 192 -1.99 8.05 17.21
N ILE A 193 -2.39 8.99 16.36
CA ILE A 193 -3.73 9.01 15.77
C ILE A 193 -3.94 7.84 14.80
N VAL A 194 -3.01 7.65 13.86
CA VAL A 194 -3.21 6.65 12.79
C VAL A 194 -2.97 5.24 13.31
N SER A 195 -1.99 5.05 14.20
CA SER A 195 -1.76 3.74 14.82
C SER A 195 -2.91 3.34 15.72
N GLU A 196 -3.47 4.28 16.49
CA GLU A 196 -4.60 3.97 17.37
C GLU A 196 -5.87 3.63 16.58
N ALA A 197 -6.18 4.38 15.52
CA ALA A 197 -7.26 4.03 14.61
C ALA A 197 -7.07 2.63 14.01
N LEU A 198 -5.84 2.30 13.57
CA LEU A 198 -5.53 0.98 13.05
C LEU A 198 -5.73 -0.12 14.10
N ARG A 199 -5.31 0.09 15.36
CA ARG A 199 -5.53 -0.89 16.44
C ARG A 199 -7.01 -1.15 16.68
N GLN A 200 -7.82 -0.09 16.70
CA GLN A 200 -9.26 -0.20 16.93
C GLN A 200 -9.93 -1.05 15.83
N GLU A 201 -9.58 -0.83 14.56
CA GLU A 201 -10.06 -1.64 13.44
C GLU A 201 -9.59 -3.10 13.52
N ILE A 202 -8.33 -3.34 13.90
CA ILE A 202 -7.80 -4.71 14.05
C ILE A 202 -8.57 -5.48 15.14
N GLU A 203 -8.94 -4.82 16.25
CA GLU A 203 -9.70 -5.46 17.32
C GLU A 203 -11.10 -5.92 16.87
N GLU A 204 -11.75 -5.21 15.95
CA GLU A 204 -13.03 -5.65 15.35
C GLU A 204 -12.88 -6.99 14.62
N PHE A 205 -11.72 -7.23 14.01
CA PHE A 205 -11.45 -8.41 13.19
C PHE A 205 -10.81 -9.57 13.96
N ARG A 206 -10.33 -9.30 15.18
CA ARG A 206 -9.43 -10.17 15.97
C ARG A 206 -9.91 -11.62 16.03
N ARG A 207 -11.21 -11.83 16.27
CA ARG A 207 -11.78 -13.19 16.37
C ARG A 207 -11.59 -14.01 15.09
N HIS A 208 -11.80 -13.42 13.92
CA HIS A 208 -11.68 -14.11 12.64
C HIS A 208 -10.21 -14.39 12.31
N ILE A 209 -9.32 -13.44 12.63
CA ILE A 209 -7.87 -13.56 12.44
C ILE A 209 -7.31 -14.72 13.28
N LEU A 210 -7.54 -14.69 14.59
CA LEU A 210 -7.00 -15.70 15.50
C LEU A 210 -7.46 -17.10 15.13
N LYS A 211 -8.69 -17.26 14.63
CA LYS A 211 -9.17 -18.54 14.12
C LYS A 211 -8.27 -19.07 12.99
N LYS A 212 -7.97 -18.27 11.96
CA LYS A 212 -7.17 -18.72 10.82
C LYS A 212 -5.71 -18.99 11.17
N ILE A 213 -5.14 -18.22 12.09
CA ILE A 213 -3.78 -18.42 12.59
C ILE A 213 -3.69 -19.73 13.38
N ARG A 214 -4.64 -19.98 14.29
CA ARG A 214 -4.71 -21.22 15.09
C ARG A 214 -4.93 -22.48 14.26
N ASP A 215 -5.65 -22.35 13.15
CA ASP A 215 -5.85 -23.44 12.19
C ASP A 215 -4.55 -23.76 11.39
N GLY A 216 -3.44 -23.07 11.65
CA GLY A 216 -2.13 -23.29 11.01
C GLY A 216 -2.08 -22.84 9.55
N ARG A 217 -3.07 -22.07 9.09
CA ARG A 217 -3.20 -21.71 7.67
C ARG A 217 -2.42 -20.46 7.27
N LEU A 218 -1.93 -19.70 8.25
CA LEU A 218 -1.17 -18.47 8.07
C LEU A 218 -0.11 -18.36 9.16
N ASP A 219 1.07 -17.86 8.81
CA ASP A 219 2.14 -17.57 9.75
C ASP A 219 1.88 -16.24 10.50
N GLY A 220 1.03 -15.37 9.96
CA GLY A 220 0.61 -14.14 10.60
C GLY A 220 -0.19 -13.25 9.66
N ILE A 221 -0.49 -12.03 10.12
CA ILE A 221 -1.18 -10.99 9.35
C ILE A 221 -0.42 -9.68 9.47
N ILE A 222 -0.33 -8.95 8.36
CA ILE A 222 0.23 -7.61 8.29
C ILE A 222 -0.92 -6.64 7.97
N TYR A 223 -0.98 -5.50 8.64
CA TYR A 223 -1.97 -4.46 8.37
C TYR A 223 -1.25 -3.19 7.99
N VAL A 224 -1.75 -2.53 6.94
CA VAL A 224 -1.21 -1.30 6.41
C VAL A 224 -2.35 -0.29 6.36
N LYS A 225 -2.12 0.90 6.91
CA LYS A 225 -3.05 2.02 6.79
C LYS A 225 -2.26 3.28 6.52
N SER A 226 -2.67 4.04 5.50
CA SER A 226 -2.08 5.36 5.24
C SER A 226 -3.10 6.48 5.35
N ARG A 227 -2.61 7.70 5.57
CA ARG A 227 -3.40 8.93 5.61
C ARG A 227 -2.62 10.04 4.94
N PHE A 228 -3.31 10.92 4.21
CA PHE A 228 -2.72 12.20 3.81
C PHE A 228 -2.60 13.09 5.04
N THR A 229 -1.41 13.64 5.27
CA THR A 229 -1.08 14.47 6.42
C THR A 229 -0.48 15.80 5.97
N GLN A 230 -0.64 16.85 6.77
CA GLN A 230 0.10 18.10 6.61
C GLN A 230 0.67 18.50 7.97
N PHE A 231 1.99 18.70 8.04
CA PHE A 231 2.65 19.09 9.29
C PHE A 231 2.95 20.60 9.30
N ILE A 232 2.29 21.34 10.20
CA ILE A 232 2.31 22.83 10.23
C ILE A 232 3.73 23.41 10.33
N ASN A 233 4.65 22.72 11.00
CA ASN A 233 6.02 23.20 11.27
C ASN A 233 7.08 22.56 10.37
N THR A 234 6.68 22.03 9.23
CA THR A 234 7.61 21.43 8.27
C THR A 234 7.63 22.26 6.99
N ASN A 235 8.71 22.11 6.21
CA ASN A 235 8.78 22.70 4.88
C ASN A 235 7.99 21.88 3.85
N THR A 236 7.14 20.96 4.32
CA THR A 236 6.35 20.06 3.48
C THR A 236 4.89 20.54 3.37
N ASP A 237 4.33 20.55 2.16
CA ASP A 237 2.95 20.93 1.87
C ASP A 237 1.97 19.78 2.19
N LEU A 238 2.25 18.54 1.76
CA LEU A 238 1.35 17.38 1.88
C LEU A 238 2.11 16.05 1.90
N ASP A 239 2.00 15.31 2.99
CA ASP A 239 2.65 14.02 3.24
C ASP A 239 1.69 12.84 3.17
N VAL A 240 2.24 11.61 3.07
CA VAL A 240 1.50 10.37 3.29
C VAL A 240 2.11 9.66 4.49
N TYR A 241 1.38 9.60 5.59
CA TYR A 241 1.79 8.80 6.74
C TYR A 241 1.27 7.38 6.59
N THR A 242 2.14 6.37 6.66
CA THR A 242 1.77 4.94 6.61
C THR A 242 2.21 4.24 7.89
N THR A 243 1.26 3.56 8.55
CA THR A 243 1.56 2.67 9.68
C THR A 243 1.42 1.23 9.25
N VAL A 244 2.32 0.37 9.73
CA VAL A 244 2.33 -1.07 9.49
C VAL A 244 2.31 -1.79 10.82
N MET A 245 1.36 -2.71 10.99
CA MET A 245 1.22 -3.54 12.19
C MET A 245 1.27 -5.02 11.85
N TYR A 246 1.82 -5.80 12.76
CA TYR A 246 2.01 -7.24 12.61
C TYR A 246 1.23 -7.97 13.70
N SER A 247 0.52 -9.04 13.34
CA SER A 247 -0.24 -9.86 14.28
C SER A 247 0.06 -11.35 14.07
N SER A 248 0.37 -12.03 15.17
CA SER A 248 0.50 -13.49 15.29
C SER A 248 -0.12 -13.94 16.61
N ASP A 249 -0.40 -15.25 16.77
CA ASP A 249 -0.90 -15.81 18.03
C ASP A 249 0.19 -16.70 18.65
N ILE A 250 1.24 -16.08 19.17
CA ILE A 250 2.44 -16.75 19.71
C ILE A 250 2.09 -17.85 20.72
N ALA A 251 1.00 -17.69 21.48
CA ALA A 251 0.57 -18.64 22.49
C ALA A 251 -0.09 -19.91 21.90
N ASN A 252 -0.66 -19.83 20.69
CA ASN A 252 -1.48 -20.90 20.11
C ASN A 252 -1.05 -21.29 18.68
N GLN A 253 0.09 -20.81 18.21
CA GLN A 253 0.61 -21.05 16.88
C GLN A 253 1.86 -21.94 16.94
N GLU A 254 2.09 -22.73 15.91
CA GLU A 254 3.30 -23.55 15.82
C GLU A 254 4.56 -22.68 15.87
N VAL A 255 5.57 -23.15 16.61
CA VAL A 255 6.83 -22.42 16.86
C VAL A 255 7.51 -22.02 15.55
N ASP A 256 7.50 -22.90 14.54
CA ASP A 256 8.13 -22.61 13.26
C ASP A 256 7.36 -21.56 12.46
N ALA A 257 6.04 -21.53 12.55
CA ALA A 257 5.23 -20.48 11.93
C ALA A 257 5.49 -19.12 12.57
N VAL A 258 5.60 -19.07 13.90
CA VAL A 258 5.99 -17.86 14.64
C VAL A 258 7.39 -17.41 14.24
N ARG A 259 8.37 -18.32 14.13
CA ARG A 259 9.75 -18.01 13.71
C ARG A 259 9.79 -17.44 12.30
N ARG A 260 9.07 -18.05 11.35
CA ARG A 260 8.98 -17.56 9.97
C ARG A 260 8.37 -16.17 9.92
N PHE A 261 7.24 -15.95 10.58
CA PHE A 261 6.61 -14.62 10.60
C PHE A 261 7.48 -13.57 11.26
N ASN A 262 8.20 -13.94 12.34
CA ASN A 262 9.07 -13.02 13.03
C ASN A 262 10.22 -12.52 12.15
N TYR A 263 10.64 -13.26 11.13
CA TYR A 263 11.61 -12.75 10.15
C TYR A 263 11.20 -11.41 9.51
N LEU A 264 9.89 -11.16 9.36
CA LEU A 264 9.36 -9.87 8.93
C LEU A 264 9.12 -8.87 10.06
N SER A 265 8.73 -9.35 11.26
CA SER A 265 8.26 -8.48 12.34
C SER A 265 9.38 -7.88 13.22
N HIS A 266 10.67 -8.16 12.94
CA HIS A 266 11.78 -7.52 13.64
C HIS A 266 11.84 -5.99 13.43
N PHE A 267 11.09 -5.47 12.45
CA PHE A 267 10.92 -4.04 12.17
C PHE A 267 9.46 -3.64 12.45
N GLN A 268 9.13 -3.31 13.71
CA GLN A 268 7.89 -2.54 13.97
C GLN A 268 8.14 -1.09 13.57
N ASP A 269 7.92 -0.79 12.30
CA ASP A 269 8.24 0.52 11.74
C ASP A 269 6.97 1.30 11.37
N ASN A 270 6.93 2.55 11.84
CA ASN A 270 6.07 3.57 11.28
C ASN A 270 6.82 4.22 10.12
N VAL A 271 6.27 4.13 8.90
CA VAL A 271 6.89 4.72 7.71
C VAL A 271 6.19 6.02 7.37
N ILE A 272 6.89 7.13 7.61
CA ILE A 272 6.43 8.43 7.13
C ILE A 272 6.96 8.62 5.72
N ASN A 273 6.10 8.40 4.72
CA ASN A 273 6.36 8.88 3.37
C ASN A 273 6.11 10.38 3.38
N ARG A 274 7.11 11.13 3.85
CA ARG A 274 7.06 12.57 3.79
C ARG A 274 6.85 12.99 2.34
N GLY A 275 5.80 13.75 2.10
CA GLY A 275 5.66 14.48 0.86
C GLY A 275 6.46 15.76 0.91
N TRP A 276 6.44 16.43 -0.24
CA TRP A 276 7.08 17.71 -0.60
C TRP A 276 7.05 18.66 0.55
#